data_AF-A0AAW1EWV0-F1
#
_entry.id   AF-A0AAW1EWV0-F1
#
_cell.length_a   1.000
_cell.length_b   1.000
_cell.length_c   1.000
_cell.angle_alpha   90.00
_cell.angle_beta   90.00
_cell.angle_gamma   90.00
#
_symmetry.space_group_name_H-M   'P 1'
#
loop_
_entity.id
_entity.type
_entity.pdbx_description
1 polymer ?
#
loop_
_entity_poly.entity_id
_entity_poly.type
_entity_poly.pdbx_seq_one_letter_code
_entity_poly.pdbx_strand_id
1 'polypeptide(L)'
;MRALGLLLIVSILVSMALLMIILSQQQLLTTVYKETDKLPNEFDRLVNEQSKLGTAKALMEKLLTQGKKAVEDLKAEVAKTGPDMEKRKTEVDACEARKKPEGDELAAKENELSQTEATLKAESDAWNQEITNLKAQVIGYRPICDYVKDEEKAKTSCGIKA
;
A
#
# COMPACT_ATOMS: atom_id res chain seq x y z
N MET A 1 58.19 87.78 -56.65
CA MET A 1 58.48 86.82 -55.56
C MET A 1 57.39 86.72 -54.48
N ARG A 2 56.69 87.81 -54.09
CA ARG A 2 55.64 87.75 -53.04
C ARG A 2 54.42 86.87 -53.36
N ALA A 3 53.95 86.86 -54.61
CA ALA A 3 52.79 86.06 -55.03
C ALA A 3 53.04 84.54 -55.00
N LEU A 4 54.28 84.10 -55.25
CA LEU A 4 54.64 82.68 -55.28
C LEU A 4 54.66 82.08 -53.85
N GLY A 5 55.10 82.85 -52.86
CA GLY A 5 55.08 82.44 -51.45
C GLY A 5 53.66 82.27 -50.91
N LEU A 6 52.74 83.14 -51.30
CA LEU A 6 51.32 83.03 -50.91
C LEU A 6 50.65 81.80 -51.54
N LEU A 7 50.95 81.48 -52.80
CA LEU A 7 50.45 80.27 -53.48
C LEU A 7 50.89 78.97 -52.78
N LEU A 8 52.14 78.90 -52.34
CA LEU A 8 52.65 77.73 -51.60
C LEU A 8 51.97 77.56 -50.24
N ILE A 9 51.73 78.65 -49.51
CA ILE A 9 51.04 78.60 -48.21
C ILE A 9 49.59 78.11 -48.39
N VAL A 10 48.88 78.63 -49.40
CA VAL A 10 47.52 78.19 -49.72
C VAL A 10 47.50 76.70 -50.10
N SER A 11 48.47 76.23 -50.90
CA SER A 11 48.59 74.82 -51.26
C SER A 11 48.77 73.92 -50.03
N ILE A 12 49.62 74.30 -49.08
CA ILE A 12 49.86 73.53 -47.85
C ILE A 12 48.61 73.47 -46.98
N LEU A 13 47.88 74.60 -46.85
CA LEU A 13 46.63 74.65 -46.08
C LEU A 13 45.55 73.76 -46.70
N VAL A 14 45.43 73.75 -48.02
CA VAL A 14 44.50 72.87 -48.73
C VAL A 14 44.88 71.40 -48.52
N SER A 15 46.16 71.05 -48.60
CA SER A 15 46.63 69.69 -48.34
C SER A 15 46.37 69.23 -46.90
N MET A 16 46.60 70.08 -45.90
CA MET A 16 46.27 69.78 -44.49
C MET A 16 44.76 69.61 -44.27
N ALA A 17 43.94 70.46 -44.87
CA ALA A 17 42.49 70.37 -44.76
C ALA A 17 41.97 69.04 -45.33
N LEU A 18 42.50 68.60 -46.48
CA LEU A 18 42.16 67.30 -47.08
C LEU A 18 42.57 66.13 -46.18
N LEU A 19 43.76 66.17 -45.58
CA LEU A 19 44.22 65.12 -44.66
C LEU A 19 43.33 65.02 -43.41
N MET A 20 42.92 66.16 -42.83
CA MET A 20 42.00 66.15 -41.69
C MET A 20 40.63 65.57 -42.04
N ILE A 21 40.11 65.85 -43.24
CA ILE A 21 38.84 65.28 -43.70
C ILE A 21 38.97 63.75 -43.87
N ILE A 22 40.05 63.26 -44.48
CA ILE A 22 40.29 61.82 -44.66
C ILE A 22 40.40 61.10 -43.31
N LEU A 23 41.17 61.64 -42.37
CA LEU A 23 41.33 61.05 -41.04
C LEU A 23 40.01 61.04 -40.25
N SER A 24 39.22 62.11 -40.34
CA SER A 24 37.89 62.19 -39.74
C SER A 24 36.94 61.12 -40.30
N GLN A 25 36.93 60.95 -41.63
CA GLN A 25 36.10 59.92 -42.26
C GLN A 25 36.54 58.50 -41.90
N GLN A 26 37.85 58.26 -41.77
CA GLN A 26 38.36 56.95 -41.34
C GLN A 26 37.94 56.62 -39.91
N GLN A 27 37.98 57.58 -38.98
CA GLN A 27 37.50 57.36 -37.62
C GLN A 27 36.00 57.00 -37.59
N LEU A 28 35.18 57.73 -38.34
CA LEU A 28 33.75 57.43 -38.46
C LEU A 28 33.50 56.03 -39.04
N LEU A 29 34.22 55.67 -40.11
CA LEU A 29 34.10 54.34 -40.72
C LEU A 29 34.45 53.22 -39.73
N THR A 30 35.51 53.39 -38.94
CA THR A 30 35.91 52.40 -37.93
C THR A 30 34.90 52.27 -36.78
N THR A 31 34.27 53.37 -36.37
CA THR A 31 33.23 53.36 -35.34
C THR A 31 31.97 52.66 -35.85
N VAL A 32 31.53 53.00 -37.07
CA VAL A 32 30.37 52.38 -37.72
C VAL A 32 30.62 50.88 -37.91
N TYR A 33 31.79 50.48 -38.43
CA TYR A 33 32.15 49.07 -38.61
C TYR A 33 32.14 48.29 -37.29
N LYS A 34 32.69 48.87 -36.21
CA LYS A 34 32.65 48.25 -34.87
C LYS A 34 31.24 48.10 -34.31
N GLU A 35 30.33 49.03 -34.59
CA GLU A 35 28.93 48.89 -34.18
C GLU A 35 28.18 47.87 -35.05
N THR A 36 28.45 47.84 -36.35
CA THR A 36 27.85 46.86 -37.26
C THR A 36 28.29 45.43 -36.95
N ASP A 37 29.52 45.24 -36.46
CA ASP A 37 30.03 43.92 -36.07
C ASP A 37 29.51 43.44 -34.69
N LYS A 38 29.08 44.37 -33.82
CA LYS A 38 28.49 44.03 -32.51
C LYS A 38 27.03 43.61 -32.59
N LEU A 39 26.25 44.25 -33.47
CA LEU A 39 24.83 43.95 -33.66
C LEU A 39 24.52 42.46 -33.91
N PRO A 40 25.21 41.73 -34.81
CA PRO A 40 24.92 40.32 -35.06
C PRO A 40 25.24 39.44 -33.86
N ASN A 41 26.30 39.75 -33.11
CA ASN A 41 26.66 39.02 -31.89
C ASN A 41 25.60 39.19 -30.79
N GLU A 42 25.07 40.40 -30.62
CA GLU A 42 23.98 40.65 -29.66
C GLU A 42 22.67 39.98 -30.10
N PHE A 43 22.37 40.00 -31.39
CA PHE A 43 21.21 39.32 -31.95
C PHE A 43 21.29 37.80 -31.74
N ASP A 44 22.43 37.17 -32.07
CA ASP A 44 22.65 35.73 -31.85
C ASP A 44 22.54 35.36 -30.36
N ARG A 45 23.05 36.23 -29.48
CA ARG A 45 22.92 36.03 -28.03
C ARG A 45 21.45 36.02 -27.59
N LEU A 46 20.66 37.00 -28.05
CA LEU A 46 19.22 37.09 -27.73
C LEU A 46 18.44 35.89 -28.29
N VAL A 47 18.72 35.48 -29.52
CA VAL A 47 18.10 34.30 -30.13
C VAL A 47 18.44 33.02 -29.35
N ASN A 48 19.70 32.86 -28.94
CA ASN A 48 20.13 31.72 -28.16
C ASN A 48 19.49 31.71 -26.74
N GLU A 49 19.37 32.88 -26.12
CA GLU A 49 18.71 33.04 -24.82
C GLU A 49 17.21 32.73 -24.91
N GLN A 50 16.55 33.22 -25.95
CA GLN A 50 15.14 32.90 -26.25
C GLN A 50 14.93 31.40 -26.52
N SER A 51 15.85 30.77 -27.25
CA SER A 51 15.84 29.33 -27.50
C SER A 51 15.99 28.52 -26.19
N LYS A 52 16.92 28.93 -25.32
CA LYS A 52 17.09 28.34 -23.98
C LYS A 52 15.84 28.50 -23.11
N LEU A 53 15.22 29.67 -23.13
CA LEU A 53 13.95 29.91 -22.43
C LEU A 53 12.82 29.03 -22.98
N GLY A 54 12.73 28.89 -24.30
CA GLY A 54 11.74 28.04 -24.96
C GLY A 54 11.90 26.56 -24.60
N THR A 55 13.13 26.05 -24.62
CA THR A 55 13.44 24.66 -24.22
C THR A 55 13.18 24.43 -22.74
N ALA A 56 13.57 25.37 -21.86
CA ALA A 56 13.27 25.28 -20.43
C ALA A 56 11.76 25.27 -20.16
N LYS A 57 10.99 26.14 -20.84
CA LYS A 57 9.52 26.17 -20.74
C LYS A 57 8.90 24.83 -21.18
N ALA A 58 9.33 24.28 -22.31
CA ALA A 58 8.82 23.00 -22.80
C ALA A 58 9.12 21.84 -21.84
N LEU A 59 10.31 21.83 -21.22
CA LEU A 59 10.66 20.84 -20.20
C LEU A 59 9.78 20.99 -18.96
N MET A 60 9.53 22.22 -18.49
CA MET A 60 8.66 22.49 -17.35
C MET A 60 7.21 22.09 -17.62
N GLU A 61 6.67 22.37 -18.80
CA GLU A 61 5.34 21.92 -19.21
C GLU A 61 5.26 20.38 -19.27
N LYS A 62 6.30 19.71 -19.76
CA LYS A 62 6.38 18.24 -19.74
C LYS A 62 6.43 17.70 -18.31
N LEU A 63 7.21 18.29 -17.43
CA LEU A 63 7.28 17.92 -16.01
C LEU A 63 5.93 18.13 -15.30
N LEU A 64 5.25 19.25 -15.56
CA LEU A 64 3.93 19.53 -15.01
C LEU A 64 2.88 18.55 -15.49
N THR A 65 2.86 18.22 -16.78
CA THR A 65 1.91 17.26 -17.34
C THR A 65 2.15 15.85 -16.82
N GLN A 66 3.41 15.43 -16.71
CA GLN A 66 3.79 14.16 -16.10
C GLN A 66 3.41 14.11 -14.61
N GLY A 67 3.71 15.16 -13.86
CA GLY A 67 3.36 15.26 -12.45
C GLY A 67 1.85 15.22 -12.22
N LYS A 68 1.08 15.95 -13.03
CA LYS A 68 -0.38 15.94 -12.98
C LYS A 68 -0.95 14.55 -13.28
N LYS A 69 -0.41 13.85 -14.28
CA LYS A 69 -0.82 12.48 -14.58
C LYS A 69 -0.52 11.53 -13.42
N ALA A 70 0.69 11.61 -12.85
CA ALA A 70 1.08 10.78 -11.71
C ALA A 70 0.17 11.00 -10.49
N VAL A 71 -0.23 12.24 -10.22
CA VAL A 71 -1.18 12.56 -9.14
C VAL A 71 -2.56 11.95 -9.40
N GLU A 72 -3.08 12.04 -10.61
CA GLU A 72 -4.38 11.42 -10.95
C GLU A 72 -4.32 9.89 -10.89
N ASP A 73 -3.25 9.28 -11.38
CA ASP A 73 -3.04 7.84 -11.32
C ASP A 73 -2.98 7.35 -9.85
N LEU A 74 -2.20 8.02 -9.00
CA LEU A 74 -2.14 7.74 -7.55
C LEU A 74 -3.49 7.93 -6.87
N LYS A 75 -4.23 8.99 -7.22
CA LYS A 75 -5.55 9.25 -6.64
C LYS A 75 -6.55 8.16 -7.01
N ALA A 76 -6.51 7.67 -8.26
CA ALA A 76 -7.34 6.56 -8.72
C ALA A 76 -6.98 5.26 -8.01
N GLU A 77 -5.68 5.00 -7.82
CA GLU A 77 -5.19 3.81 -7.10
C GLU A 77 -5.63 3.85 -5.63
N VAL A 78 -5.45 4.98 -4.93
CA VAL A 78 -5.92 5.16 -3.54
C VAL A 78 -7.43 5.02 -3.42
N ALA A 79 -8.20 5.57 -4.37
CA ALA A 79 -9.65 5.43 -4.39
C ALA A 79 -10.11 3.97 -4.58
N LYS A 80 -9.30 3.15 -5.27
CA LYS A 80 -9.55 1.72 -5.46
C LYS A 80 -9.13 0.90 -4.24
N THR A 81 -7.96 1.16 -3.66
CA THR A 81 -7.41 0.35 -2.56
C THR A 81 -7.92 0.74 -1.19
N GLY A 82 -8.33 2.00 -0.99
CA GLY A 82 -8.84 2.50 0.29
C GLY A 82 -10.06 1.70 0.80
N PRO A 83 -11.11 1.50 -0.01
CA PRO A 83 -12.28 0.71 0.39
C PRO A 83 -11.95 -0.74 0.72
N ASP A 84 -11.04 -1.37 -0.04
CA ASP A 84 -10.61 -2.75 0.19
C ASP A 84 -9.83 -2.90 1.51
N MET A 85 -8.99 -1.90 1.85
CA MET A 85 -8.27 -1.86 3.12
C MET A 85 -9.21 -1.72 4.31
N GLU A 86 -10.18 -0.80 4.23
CA GLU A 86 -11.18 -0.63 5.29
C GLU A 86 -12.05 -1.88 5.46
N LYS A 87 -12.47 -2.51 4.36
CA LYS A 87 -13.21 -3.77 4.40
C LYS A 87 -12.41 -4.90 5.04
N ARG A 88 -11.13 -5.06 4.67
CA ARG A 88 -10.27 -6.09 5.30
C ARG A 88 -10.08 -5.83 6.79
N LYS A 89 -9.95 -4.56 7.18
CA LYS A 89 -9.83 -4.17 8.59
C LYS A 89 -11.09 -4.55 9.37
N THR A 90 -12.28 -4.23 8.86
CA THR A 90 -13.54 -4.60 9.53
C THR A 90 -13.74 -6.12 9.59
N GLU A 91 -13.34 -6.86 8.56
CA GLU A 91 -13.35 -8.33 8.58
C GLU A 91 -12.41 -8.90 9.65
N VAL A 92 -11.20 -8.36 9.79
CA VAL A 92 -10.24 -8.76 10.82
C VAL A 92 -10.78 -8.46 12.22
N ASP A 93 -11.26 -7.24 12.45
CA ASP A 93 -11.83 -6.82 13.74
C ASP A 93 -13.03 -7.71 14.12
N ALA A 94 -13.89 -8.05 13.16
CA ALA A 94 -15.02 -8.95 13.38
C ALA A 94 -14.58 -10.40 13.69
N CYS A 95 -13.51 -10.88 13.05
CA CYS A 95 -12.95 -12.19 13.33
C CYS A 95 -12.34 -12.26 14.74
N GLU A 96 -11.54 -11.25 15.13
CA GLU A 96 -10.96 -11.19 16.46
C GLU A 96 -12.03 -11.08 17.56
N ALA A 97 -13.09 -10.29 17.32
CA ALA A 97 -14.21 -10.19 18.24
C ALA A 97 -14.95 -11.52 18.46
N ARG A 98 -15.01 -12.39 17.46
CA ARG A 98 -15.66 -13.72 17.54
C ARG A 98 -14.78 -14.80 18.15
N LYS A 99 -13.47 -14.68 18.03
CA LYS A 99 -12.52 -15.71 18.48
C LYS A 99 -12.67 -16.08 19.95
N LYS A 100 -12.83 -15.08 20.82
CA LYS A 100 -12.96 -15.31 22.27
C LYS A 100 -14.29 -15.98 22.64
N PRO A 101 -15.47 -15.47 22.26
CA PRO A 101 -16.73 -16.11 22.62
C PRO A 101 -16.89 -17.50 22.01
N GLU A 102 -16.42 -17.73 20.77
CA GLU A 102 -16.44 -19.07 20.17
C GLU A 102 -15.50 -20.04 20.93
N GLY A 103 -14.34 -19.56 21.39
CA GLY A 103 -13.45 -20.33 22.24
C GLY A 103 -14.05 -20.65 23.62
N ASP A 104 -14.70 -19.67 24.24
CA ASP A 104 -15.38 -19.84 25.53
C ASP A 104 -16.58 -20.80 25.41
N GLU A 105 -17.34 -20.72 24.32
CA GLU A 105 -18.46 -21.63 24.01
C GLU A 105 -17.95 -23.06 23.78
N LEU A 106 -16.87 -23.23 23.02
CA LEU A 106 -16.25 -24.53 22.79
C LEU A 106 -15.78 -25.16 24.10
N ALA A 107 -15.08 -24.40 24.95
CA ALA A 107 -14.62 -24.87 26.25
C ALA A 107 -15.80 -25.24 27.18
N ALA A 108 -16.90 -24.47 27.15
CA ALA A 108 -18.10 -24.79 27.89
C ALA A 108 -18.73 -26.11 27.40
N LYS A 109 -18.82 -26.33 26.08
CA LYS A 109 -19.35 -27.56 25.48
C LYS A 109 -18.48 -28.78 25.78
N GLU A 110 -17.16 -28.64 25.76
CA GLU A 110 -16.24 -29.72 26.14
C GLU A 110 -16.41 -30.11 27.62
N ASN A 111 -16.61 -29.12 28.49
CA ASN A 111 -16.85 -29.38 29.91
C ASN A 111 -18.23 -30.04 30.14
N GLU A 112 -19.29 -29.58 29.47
CA GLU A 112 -20.60 -30.23 29.49
C GLU A 112 -20.53 -31.70 29.03
N LEU A 113 -19.78 -31.97 27.96
CA LEU A 113 -19.58 -33.31 27.43
C LEU A 113 -18.84 -34.20 28.43
N SER A 114 -17.76 -33.71 29.03
CA SER A 114 -17.01 -34.44 30.06
C SER A 114 -17.85 -34.76 31.30
N GLN A 115 -18.67 -33.81 31.77
CA GLN A 115 -19.59 -34.04 32.87
C GLN A 115 -20.68 -35.06 32.52
N THR A 116 -21.20 -35.01 31.29
CA THR A 116 -22.21 -35.95 30.80
C THR A 116 -21.63 -37.36 30.71
N GLU A 117 -20.42 -37.53 30.16
CA GLU A 117 -19.75 -38.83 30.12
C GLU A 117 -19.48 -39.40 31.52
N ALA A 118 -19.02 -38.55 32.46
CA ALA A 118 -18.80 -38.96 33.85
C ALA A 118 -20.10 -39.43 34.51
N THR A 119 -21.21 -38.71 34.28
CA THR A 119 -22.53 -39.04 34.82
C THR A 119 -23.06 -40.33 34.20
N LEU A 120 -22.99 -40.47 32.88
CA LEU A 120 -23.42 -41.67 32.17
C LEU A 120 -22.66 -42.91 32.66
N LYS A 121 -21.35 -42.78 32.88
CA LYS A 121 -20.53 -43.86 33.41
C LYS A 121 -20.95 -44.23 34.84
N ALA A 122 -21.14 -43.24 35.71
CA ALA A 122 -21.60 -43.48 37.08
C ALA A 122 -22.98 -44.14 37.13
N GLU A 123 -23.92 -43.70 36.30
CA GLU A 123 -25.24 -44.33 36.17
C GLU A 123 -25.13 -45.75 35.62
N SER A 124 -24.31 -45.97 34.59
CA SER A 124 -24.09 -47.31 34.03
C SER A 124 -23.53 -48.29 35.07
N ASP A 125 -22.53 -47.85 35.84
CA ASP A 125 -21.95 -48.65 36.92
C ASP A 125 -23.00 -48.96 38.01
N ALA A 126 -23.83 -47.98 38.38
CA ALA A 126 -24.92 -48.16 39.35
C ALA A 126 -25.98 -49.16 38.83
N TRP A 127 -26.44 -49.02 37.58
CA TRP A 127 -27.39 -49.95 36.96
C TRP A 127 -26.83 -51.37 36.86
N ASN A 128 -25.55 -51.52 36.50
CA ASN A 128 -24.89 -52.84 36.46
C ASN A 128 -24.81 -53.48 37.85
N GLN A 129 -24.53 -52.68 38.88
CA GLN A 129 -24.53 -53.15 40.26
C GLN A 129 -25.93 -53.58 40.71
N GLU A 130 -26.96 -52.83 40.36
CA GLU A 130 -28.36 -53.15 40.69
C GLU A 130 -28.85 -54.40 39.96
N ILE A 131 -28.52 -54.57 38.68
CA ILE A 131 -28.75 -55.82 37.94
C ILE A 131 -28.08 -57.00 38.64
N THR A 132 -26.83 -56.84 39.07
CA THR A 132 -26.09 -57.90 39.77
C THR A 132 -26.76 -58.26 41.11
N ASN A 133 -27.18 -57.26 41.88
CA ASN A 133 -27.86 -57.44 43.16
C ASN A 133 -29.25 -58.09 42.98
N LEU A 134 -30.06 -57.59 42.06
CA LEU A 134 -31.37 -58.17 41.73
C LEU A 134 -31.25 -59.60 41.23
N LYS A 135 -30.26 -59.89 40.37
CA LYS A 135 -29.99 -61.26 39.91
C LYS A 135 -29.66 -62.18 41.08
N ALA A 136 -28.83 -61.73 42.02
CA ALA A 136 -28.51 -62.48 43.23
C ALA A 136 -29.75 -62.73 44.12
N GLN A 137 -30.64 -61.74 44.25
CA GLN A 137 -31.91 -61.90 44.98
C GLN A 137 -32.87 -62.85 44.27
N VAL A 138 -32.92 -62.84 42.94
CA VAL A 138 -33.78 -63.74 42.15
C VAL A 138 -33.33 -65.18 42.27
N ILE A 139 -32.03 -65.47 42.18
CA ILE A 139 -31.50 -66.84 42.29
C ILE A 139 -31.33 -67.31 43.74
N GLY A 140 -31.47 -66.41 44.72
CA GLY A 140 -31.34 -66.73 46.14
C GLY A 140 -32.56 -67.50 46.66
N TYR A 141 -32.31 -68.41 47.59
CA TYR A 141 -33.37 -69.14 48.29
C TYR A 141 -34.35 -68.18 48.99
N ARG A 142 -35.65 -68.41 48.82
CA ARG A 142 -36.71 -67.64 49.50
C ARG A 142 -37.67 -68.59 50.21
N PRO A 143 -38.35 -68.17 51.29
CA PRO A 143 -39.31 -69.03 52.01
C PRO A 143 -40.46 -69.55 51.13
N ILE A 144 -40.80 -68.86 50.04
CA ILE A 144 -41.80 -69.36 49.09
C ILE A 144 -41.33 -70.61 48.34
N CYS A 145 -40.01 -70.83 48.25
CA CYS A 145 -39.40 -72.01 47.64
C CYS A 145 -39.69 -73.31 48.39
N ASP A 146 -40.06 -73.24 49.66
CA ASP A 146 -40.54 -74.40 50.45
C ASP A 146 -41.85 -75.00 49.87
N TYR A 147 -42.57 -74.23 49.03
CA TYR A 147 -43.87 -74.59 48.46
C TYR A 147 -43.84 -74.79 46.94
N VAL A 148 -42.66 -74.74 46.32
CA VAL A 148 -42.51 -74.84 44.86
C VAL A 148 -42.54 -76.30 44.42
N LYS A 149 -43.28 -76.60 43.34
CA LYS A 149 -43.37 -77.94 42.74
C LYS A 149 -42.04 -78.38 42.14
N ASP A 150 -41.87 -79.69 41.98
CA ASP A 150 -40.65 -80.39 41.53
C ASP A 150 -40.32 -80.19 40.03
N GLU A 151 -40.45 -78.96 39.52
CA GLU A 151 -40.05 -78.57 38.17
C GLU A 151 -38.63 -77.98 38.18
N GLU A 152 -37.78 -78.45 37.27
CA GLU A 152 -36.35 -78.11 37.19
C GLU A 152 -36.08 -76.60 37.06
N LYS A 153 -36.91 -75.91 36.26
CA LYS A 153 -36.85 -74.44 36.11
C LYS A 153 -37.21 -73.69 37.40
N ALA A 154 -38.15 -74.24 38.16
CA ALA A 154 -38.61 -73.64 39.42
C ALA A 154 -37.57 -73.84 40.54
N LYS A 155 -36.92 -75.01 40.60
CA LYS A 155 -35.76 -75.27 41.49
C LYS A 155 -34.58 -74.34 41.22
N THR A 156 -34.23 -74.18 39.93
CA THR A 156 -33.14 -73.30 39.50
C THR A 156 -33.38 -71.84 39.92
N SER A 157 -34.63 -71.38 39.85
CA SER A 157 -35.04 -70.03 40.27
C SER A 157 -35.09 -69.85 41.79
N CYS A 158 -34.97 -70.94 42.56
CA CYS A 158 -34.92 -70.95 44.01
C CYS A 158 -33.52 -71.22 44.57
N GLY A 159 -32.49 -71.23 43.69
CA GLY A 159 -31.11 -71.52 44.09
C GLY A 159 -30.87 -72.98 44.52
N ILE A 160 -31.85 -73.86 44.30
CA ILE A 160 -31.76 -75.28 44.57
C ILE A 160 -31.09 -75.91 43.35
N LYS A 161 -29.83 -76.32 43.49
CA LYS A 161 -29.14 -77.08 42.43
C LYS A 161 -29.89 -78.39 42.21
N ALA A 162 -30.19 -78.69 40.94
CA ALA A 162 -30.73 -79.97 40.51
C ALA A 162 -29.84 -81.14 40.94
#